data_AF-A0A8K0KPH4-F1
#
_entry.id   AF-A0A8K0KPH4-F1
#
_cell.length_a   1.000
_cell.length_b   1.000
_cell.length_c   1.000
_cell.angle_alpha   90.00
_cell.angle_beta   90.00
_cell.angle_gamma   90.00
#
_symmetry.space_group_name_H-M   'P 1'
#
loop_
_entity.id
_entity.type
_entity.pdbx_description
1 polymer ?
#
loop_
_entity_poly.entity_id
_entity_poly.type
_entity_poly.pdbx_seq_one_letter_code
_entity_poly.pdbx_strand_id
1 'polypeptide(L)'
;MQGDDLRTANIIADDPDGVSCLVIDRETFNQLITSLDDIRMCYKDEVIERRRVNEEFLNVKLTDITIINTLGVGGFGRVELVQIAGDSTRSFALKQMKKYT
;
A
#
# COMPACT_ATOMS: atom_id res chain seq x y z
N MET A 1 -21.87 30.07 -5.69
CA MET A 1 -22.83 29.22 -6.40
C MET A 1 -22.10 27.95 -6.76
N GLN A 2 -22.29 26.93 -5.92
CA GLN A 2 -21.58 25.65 -5.96
C GLN A 2 -22.14 24.85 -7.15
N GLY A 3 -21.26 24.34 -8.01
CA GLY A 3 -21.64 23.70 -9.28
C GLY A 3 -22.69 22.61 -9.06
N ASP A 4 -23.77 22.71 -9.80
CA ASP A 4 -24.95 21.84 -9.68
C ASP A 4 -24.56 20.36 -9.83
N ASP A 5 -24.92 19.54 -8.84
CA ASP A 5 -24.88 18.07 -8.89
C ASP A 5 -25.91 17.57 -9.92
N LEU A 6 -25.59 17.75 -11.20
CA LEU A 6 -26.40 17.26 -12.29
C LEU A 6 -26.26 15.74 -12.38
N ARG A 7 -27.31 15.03 -11.95
CA ARG A 7 -27.47 13.60 -12.22
C ARG A 7 -27.72 13.42 -13.71
N THR A 8 -26.78 12.81 -14.42
CA THR A 8 -26.89 12.51 -15.86
C THR A 8 -27.70 11.25 -16.16
N ALA A 9 -28.09 10.51 -15.13
CA ALA A 9 -28.89 9.30 -15.22
C ALA A 9 -29.76 9.10 -13.97
N ASN A 10 -30.82 8.32 -14.13
CA ASN A 10 -31.65 7.83 -13.04
C ASN A 10 -31.22 6.41 -12.67
N ILE A 11 -31.24 6.10 -11.39
CA ILE A 11 -31.00 4.75 -10.87
C ILE A 11 -32.31 4.28 -10.23
N ILE A 12 -32.83 3.16 -10.70
CA ILE A 12 -34.11 2.57 -10.26
C ILE A 12 -33.79 1.21 -9.66
N ALA A 13 -34.30 0.95 -8.45
CA ALA A 13 -34.27 -0.38 -7.86
C ALA A 13 -35.35 -1.24 -8.55
N ASP A 14 -34.94 -2.30 -9.21
CA ASP A 14 -35.81 -3.21 -9.97
C ASP A 14 -35.72 -4.64 -9.43
N ASP A 15 -35.69 -4.77 -8.10
CA ASP A 15 -35.70 -6.05 -7.40
C ASP A 15 -36.97 -6.14 -6.51
N PRO A 16 -37.78 -7.21 -6.63
CA PRO A 16 -39.03 -7.35 -5.87
C PRO A 16 -38.82 -7.47 -4.35
N ASP A 17 -37.64 -7.93 -3.92
CA ASP A 17 -37.30 -8.08 -2.50
C ASP A 17 -36.56 -6.83 -1.95
N GLY A 18 -36.32 -5.84 -2.81
CA GLY A 18 -35.66 -4.58 -2.49
C GLY A 18 -34.14 -4.63 -2.62
N VAL A 19 -33.50 -3.45 -2.55
CA VAL A 19 -32.04 -3.31 -2.65
C VAL A 19 -31.47 -2.65 -1.42
N SER A 20 -30.25 -3.06 -1.04
CA SER A 20 -29.47 -2.40 0.01
C SER A 20 -28.26 -1.71 -0.60
N CYS A 21 -28.09 -0.42 -0.31
CA CYS A 21 -26.98 0.39 -0.79
C CYS A 21 -26.11 0.86 0.37
N LEU A 22 -24.79 0.73 0.23
CA LEU A 22 -23.86 1.43 1.08
C LEU A 22 -23.70 2.85 0.54
N VAL A 23 -23.89 3.84 1.41
CA VAL A 23 -23.81 5.26 1.06
C VAL A 23 -22.79 5.96 1.95
N ILE A 24 -22.11 6.94 1.38
CA ILE A 24 -21.23 7.86 2.08
C ILE A 24 -21.54 9.26 1.57
N ASP A 25 -21.68 10.23 2.47
CA ASP A 25 -21.89 11.62 2.06
C ASP A 25 -20.56 12.28 1.66
N ARG A 26 -20.66 13.34 0.86
CA ARG A 26 -19.51 14.06 0.32
C ARG A 26 -18.63 14.65 1.43
N GLU A 27 -19.21 15.13 2.52
CA GLU A 27 -18.46 15.78 3.59
C GLU A 27 -17.66 14.74 4.38
N THR A 28 -18.29 13.64 4.79
CA THR A 28 -17.64 12.50 5.44
C THR A 28 -16.55 11.89 4.57
N PHE A 29 -16.79 11.74 3.25
CA PHE A 29 -15.76 11.29 2.32
C PHE A 29 -14.54 12.21 2.33
N ASN A 30 -14.74 13.52 2.22
CA ASN A 30 -13.67 14.53 2.19
C ASN A 30 -12.95 14.70 3.55
N GLN A 31 -13.59 14.35 4.66
CA GLN A 31 -12.95 14.35 5.99
C GLN A 31 -12.09 13.11 6.22
N LEU A 32 -12.56 11.93 5.77
CA LEU A 32 -11.86 10.66 5.95
C LEU A 32 -10.67 10.49 5.02
N ILE A 33 -10.77 11.08 3.82
CA ILE A 33 -9.80 10.95 2.75
C ILE A 33 -9.17 12.33 2.56
N THR A 34 -7.84 12.44 2.72
CA THR A 34 -7.07 13.65 2.38
C THR A 34 -7.42 14.12 0.95
N SER A 35 -7.09 15.35 0.57
CA SER A 35 -7.42 15.89 -0.77
C SER A 35 -7.20 14.86 -1.88
N LEU A 36 -8.21 14.66 -2.74
CA LEU A 36 -8.15 13.72 -3.86
C LEU A 36 -6.96 13.98 -4.78
N ASP A 37 -6.50 15.23 -4.84
CA ASP A 37 -5.32 15.62 -5.59
C ASP A 37 -4.04 15.05 -4.97
N ASP A 38 -3.92 15.08 -3.64
CA ASP A 38 -2.78 14.50 -2.92
C ASP A 38 -2.70 12.99 -3.17
N ILE A 39 -3.85 12.32 -3.15
CA ILE A 39 -3.96 10.88 -3.40
C ILE A 39 -3.57 10.53 -4.84
N ARG A 40 -4.02 11.30 -5.82
CA ARG A 40 -3.68 11.08 -7.24
C ARG A 40 -2.20 11.30 -7.52
N MET A 41 -1.56 12.26 -6.85
CA MET A 41 -0.11 12.49 -6.98
C MET A 41 0.68 11.34 -6.36
N CYS A 42 0.33 10.92 -5.14
CA CYS A 42 0.98 9.80 -4.46
C CYS A 42 0.98 8.51 -5.31
N TYR A 43 -0.14 8.16 -5.97
CA TYR A 43 -0.19 6.94 -6.76
C TYR A 43 0.73 6.94 -7.99
N LYS A 44 0.93 8.09 -8.66
CA LYS A 44 1.83 8.14 -9.83
C LYS A 44 3.28 7.99 -9.42
N ASP A 45 3.68 8.69 -8.36
CA ASP A 45 5.05 8.66 -7.86
C ASP A 45 5.37 7.28 -7.26
N GLU A 46 4.43 6.66 -6.54
CA GLU A 46 4.58 5.30 -6.02
C GLU A 46 4.78 4.24 -7.12
N VAL A 47 4.17 4.40 -8.30
CA VAL A 47 4.33 3.43 -9.40
C VAL A 47 5.73 3.52 -10.01
N ILE A 48 6.26 4.74 -10.16
CA ILE A 48 7.61 4.97 -10.69
C ILE A 48 8.65 4.48 -9.68
N GLU A 49 8.49 4.83 -8.41
CA GLU A 49 9.40 4.40 -7.35
C GLU A 49 9.35 2.88 -7.14
N ARG A 50 8.17 2.24 -7.18
CA ARG A 50 8.07 0.78 -7.14
C ARG A 50 8.80 0.10 -8.29
N ARG A 51 8.75 0.66 -9.51
CA ARG A 51 9.49 0.11 -10.66
C ARG A 51 10.99 0.21 -10.43
N ARG A 52 11.50 1.37 -10.00
CA ARG A 52 12.92 1.58 -9.70
C ARG A 52 13.43 0.62 -8.64
N VAL A 53 12.71 0.50 -7.52
CA VAL A 53 13.07 -0.43 -6.43
C VAL A 53 13.05 -1.88 -6.92
N ASN A 54 12.05 -2.28 -7.70
CA ASN A 54 12.00 -3.64 -8.24
C ASN A 54 13.17 -3.94 -9.19
N GLU A 55 13.56 -2.99 -10.04
CA GLU A 55 14.70 -3.15 -10.93
C GLU A 55 16.01 -3.23 -10.15
N GLU A 56 16.18 -2.41 -9.12
CA GLU A 56 17.37 -2.37 -8.28
C GLU A 56 17.63 -3.72 -7.58
N PHE A 57 16.59 -4.33 -7.02
CA PHE A 57 16.71 -5.57 -6.25
C PHE A 57 16.33 -6.83 -7.03
N LEU A 58 16.12 -6.73 -8.34
CA LEU A 58 15.59 -7.81 -9.18
C LEU A 58 16.38 -9.12 -9.07
N ASN A 59 17.70 -9.02 -8.94
CA ASN A 59 18.62 -10.16 -8.94
C ASN A 59 19.11 -10.56 -7.54
N VAL A 60 18.65 -9.89 -6.48
CA VAL A 60 19.07 -10.19 -5.12
C VAL A 60 18.44 -11.50 -4.67
N LYS A 61 19.27 -12.42 -4.18
CA LYS A 61 18.85 -13.70 -3.61
C LYS A 61 18.99 -13.69 -2.10
N LEU A 62 18.26 -14.56 -1.41
CA LEU A 62 18.40 -14.73 0.04
C LEU A 62 19.83 -15.13 0.45
N THR A 63 20.55 -15.84 -0.41
CA THR A 63 21.96 -16.22 -0.20
C THR A 63 22.91 -15.03 -0.22
N ASP A 64 22.50 -13.91 -0.81
CA ASP A 64 23.30 -12.69 -0.89
C ASP A 64 23.11 -11.82 0.37
N ILE A 65 22.20 -12.21 1.28
CA ILE A 65 21.86 -11.42 2.46
C ILE A 65 22.74 -11.85 3.65
N THR A 66 23.49 -10.90 4.19
CA THR A 66 24.30 -11.08 5.40
C THR A 66 23.60 -10.48 6.61
N ILE A 67 23.38 -11.29 7.64
CA ILE A 67 22.76 -10.85 8.91
C ILE A 67 23.82 -10.18 9.79
N ILE A 68 23.53 -8.97 10.26
CA ILE A 68 24.40 -8.20 11.16
C ILE A 68 23.92 -8.33 12.60
N ASN A 69 22.64 -8.08 12.85
CA ASN A 69 22.07 -8.11 14.19
C ASN A 69 20.56 -8.37 14.15
N THR A 70 19.96 -8.74 15.28
CA THR A 70 18.50 -8.74 15.44
C THR A 70 18.03 -7.37 15.89
N LEU A 71 17.08 -6.78 15.15
CA LEU A 71 16.44 -5.52 15.53
C LEU A 71 15.24 -5.73 16.45
N GLY A 72 14.54 -6.86 16.31
CA GLY A 72 13.39 -7.15 17.15
C GLY A 72 12.83 -8.56 16.97
N VAL A 73 12.13 -9.04 18.01
CA VAL A 73 11.43 -10.32 18.03
C VAL A 73 10.04 -10.09 18.62
N GLY A 74 9.00 -10.66 18.01
CA GLY A 74 7.62 -10.56 18.50
C GLY A 74 6.71 -11.67 17.99
N GLY A 75 5.42 -11.61 18.31
CA GLY A 75 4.44 -12.64 17.95
C GLY A 75 4.26 -12.87 16.44
N PHE A 76 4.70 -11.91 15.62
CA PHE A 76 4.63 -11.98 14.16
C PHE A 76 5.95 -12.42 13.50
N GLY A 77 6.98 -12.75 14.29
CA GLY A 77 8.28 -13.22 13.79
C GLY A 77 9.47 -12.38 14.24
N ARG A 78 10.55 -12.42 13.46
CA ARG A 78 11.84 -11.77 13.74
C ARG A 78 12.13 -10.69 12.69
N VAL A 79 12.79 -9.62 13.13
CA VAL A 79 13.35 -8.60 12.24
C VAL A 79 14.86 -8.57 12.43
N GLU A 80 15.59 -8.74 11.34
CA GLU A 80 17.05 -8.73 11.32
C GLU A 80 17.57 -7.50 10.57
N LEU A 81 18.63 -6.87 11.07
CA LEU A 81 19.43 -5.90 10.35
C LEU A 81 20.35 -6.68 9.40
N VAL A 82 20.27 -6.38 8.11
CA VAL A 82 20.99 -7.11 7.07
C VAL A 82 21.70 -6.18 6.09
N GLN A 83 22.71 -6.72 5.40
CA GLN A 83 23.39 -6.11 4.26
C GLN A 83 23.34 -7.05 3.05
N ILE A 84 23.41 -6.49 1.85
CA ILE A 84 23.56 -7.28 0.62
C ILE A 84 25.06 -7.49 0.40
N ALA A 85 25.47 -8.72 0.10
CA ALA A 85 26.86 -9.06 -0.17
C ALA A 85 27.42 -8.19 -1.30
N GLY A 86 28.57 -7.55 -1.04
CA GLY A 86 29.18 -6.60 -1.97
C GLY A 86 28.69 -5.15 -1.84
N ASP A 87 27.63 -4.87 -1.07
CA ASP A 87 27.19 -3.52 -0.72
C ASP A 87 27.16 -3.34 0.81
N SER A 88 28.30 -2.93 1.37
CA SER A 88 28.43 -2.62 2.80
C SER A 88 28.00 -1.19 3.16
N THR A 89 27.54 -0.39 2.19
CA THR A 89 27.21 1.02 2.40
C THR A 89 25.78 1.22 2.87
N ARG A 90 24.91 0.23 2.63
CA ARG A 90 23.48 0.30 2.96
C ARG A 90 23.06 -0.92 3.75
N SER A 91 22.23 -0.71 4.76
CA SER A 91 21.65 -1.79 5.56
C SER A 91 20.12 -1.76 5.45
N PHE A 92 19.50 -2.93 5.55
CA PHE A 92 18.05 -3.12 5.41
C PHE A 92 17.50 -3.90 6.62
N ALA A 93 16.19 -3.86 6.81
CA ALA A 93 15.50 -4.70 7.77
C ALA A 93 14.85 -5.90 7.05
N LEU A 94 15.28 -7.12 7.38
CA LEU A 94 14.67 -8.35 6.87
C LEU A 94 13.65 -8.87 7.88
N LYS A 95 12.35 -8.75 7.54
CA LYS A 95 11.27 -9.30 8.35
C LYS A 95 10.98 -10.75 7.97
N GLN A 96 11.24 -11.66 8.90
CA GLN A 96 10.98 -13.09 8.75
C GLN A 96 9.59 -13.41 9.34
N MET A 97 8.66 -13.80 8.46
CA MET A 97 7.29 -14.17 8.83
C MET A 97 7.13 -15.69 8.79
N LYS A 98 6.52 -16.29 9.81
CA LYS A 98 6.16 -17.71 9.79
C LYS A 98 5.00 -17.91 8.81
N LYS A 99 5.19 -18.76 7.80
CA LYS A 99 4.07 -19.22 6.96
C LYS A 99 3.30 -20.28 7.74
N TYR A 100 2.01 -20.08 7.93
CA TYR A 100 1.13 -21.13 8.44
C TYR A 100 0.88 -22.12 7.29
N THR A 101 1.21 -23.38 7.52
CA THR A 101 0.91 -24.51 6.63
C THR A 101 -0.38 -25.15 7.11
#